data_AF-A0A453FF95-F1
#
_entry.id   AF-A0A453FF95-F1
#
_cell.length_a   1.000
_cell.length_b   1.000
_cell.length_c   1.000
_cell.angle_alpha   90.00
_cell.angle_beta   90.00
_cell.angle_gamma   90.00
#
_symmetry.space_group_name_H-M   'P 1'
#
loop_
_entity.id
_entity.type
_entity.pdbx_description
1 polymer ?
#
loop_
_entity_poly.entity_id
_entity_poly.type
_entity_poly.pdbx_seq_one_letter_code
_entity_poly.pdbx_strand_id
1 'polypeptide(L)'
;MMTERAFTEWEGLSGRPWYKHMIYGPSLYNDYGAEVYPGADDAIQTAKKTNTSESWQSVQHEIHRIARVISQAALVLSGGLT
;
A
#
# COMPACT_ATOMS: atom_id res chain seq x y z
N MET A 1 1.35 5.59 21.14
CA MET A 1 0.45 5.87 20.01
C MET A 1 0.49 4.68 19.05
N MET A 2 -0.66 4.19 18.59
CA MET A 2 -0.76 3.00 17.72
C MET A 2 -1.10 3.33 16.26
N THR A 3 -1.43 4.59 15.95
CA THR A 3 -1.88 5.01 14.60
C THR A 3 -0.88 4.67 13.51
N GLU A 4 0.41 4.93 13.71
CA GLU A 4 1.44 4.64 12.70
C GLU A 4 1.54 3.14 12.40
N ARG A 5 1.36 2.30 13.42
CA ARG A 5 1.39 0.84 13.25
C ARG A 5 0.17 0.33 12.48
N ALA A 6 -0.95 1.06 12.52
CA ALA A 6 -2.14 0.71 11.76
C ALA A 6 -1.96 0.89 10.24
N PHE A 7 -0.94 1.64 9.79
CA PHE A 7 -0.57 1.73 8.38
C PHE A 7 0.32 0.57 7.89
N THR A 8 0.63 -0.39 8.76
CA THR A 8 1.48 -1.53 8.42
C THR A 8 0.65 -2.79 8.15
N GLU A 9 0.96 -3.48 7.06
CA GLU A 9 0.33 -4.76 6.69
C GLU A 9 1.34 -5.91 6.83
N TRP A 10 0.90 -7.09 7.26
CA TRP A 10 1.81 -8.20 7.54
C TRP A 10 2.45 -8.77 6.27
N GLU A 11 1.70 -8.78 5.16
CA GLU A 11 2.13 -9.27 3.84
C GLU A 11 3.18 -8.34 3.19
N GLY A 12 3.18 -7.05 3.58
CA GLY A 12 4.00 -6.02 2.97
C GLY A 12 3.65 -5.72 1.52
N LEU A 13 4.56 -5.06 0.81
CA LEU A 13 4.40 -4.74 -0.61
C LEU A 13 4.64 -5.98 -1.47
N SER A 14 3.95 -6.04 -2.63
CA SER A 14 4.12 -7.12 -3.58
C SER A 14 5.58 -7.26 -4.02
N GLY A 15 6.14 -8.47 -3.93
CA GLY A 15 7.55 -8.75 -4.22
C GLY A 15 8.55 -8.18 -3.19
N ARG A 16 8.09 -7.41 -2.20
CA ARG A 16 8.94 -6.75 -1.19
C ARG A 16 8.32 -6.85 0.22
N PRO A 17 8.25 -8.06 0.80
CA PRO A 17 7.52 -8.32 2.06
C PRO A 17 8.11 -7.63 3.30
N TRP A 18 9.34 -7.10 3.20
CA TRP A 18 9.99 -6.35 4.27
C TRP A 18 9.45 -4.92 4.39
N TYR A 19 8.93 -4.34 3.31
CA TYR A 19 8.28 -3.03 3.34
C TYR A 19 6.81 -3.21 3.71
N LYS A 20 6.52 -3.00 4.99
CA LYS A 20 5.17 -3.20 5.55
C LYS A 20 4.30 -1.96 5.50
N HIS A 21 4.92 -0.80 5.37
CA HIS A 21 4.24 0.47 5.46
C HIS A 21 3.55 0.82 4.14
N MET A 22 2.23 0.94 4.17
CA MET A 22 1.40 1.03 2.96
C MET A 22 1.28 2.45 2.39
N ILE A 23 1.53 3.48 3.20
CA ILE A 23 1.42 4.90 2.79
C ILE A 23 2.74 5.42 2.22
N TYR A 24 3.85 5.06 2.86
CA TYR A 24 5.20 5.51 2.51
C TYR A 24 6.14 4.32 2.38
N GLY A 25 6.93 4.32 1.31
CA GLY A 25 8.00 3.35 1.13
C GLY A 25 8.95 3.78 0.01
N PRO A 26 10.03 3.02 -0.20
CA PRO A 26 10.93 3.29 -1.31
C PRO A 26 10.22 3.00 -2.63
N SER A 27 10.46 3.87 -3.62
CA SER A 27 10.03 3.62 -4.98
C SER A 27 10.72 2.38 -5.55
N LEU A 28 10.05 1.66 -6.45
CA LEU A 28 10.67 0.58 -7.21
C LEU A 28 11.57 1.12 -8.34
N TYR A 29 11.33 2.37 -8.78
CA TYR A 29 11.94 2.95 -9.97
C TYR A 29 12.95 4.06 -9.67
N ASN A 30 12.98 4.55 -8.43
CA ASN A 30 13.91 5.57 -7.98
C ASN A 30 14.34 5.31 -6.53
N ASP A 31 15.54 4.76 -6.34
CA ASP A 31 16.07 4.37 -5.03
C ASP A 31 16.25 5.55 -4.04
N TYR A 32 16.26 6.80 -4.52
CA TYR A 32 16.32 8.00 -3.67
C TYR A 32 14.95 8.65 -3.42
N GLY A 33 13.92 8.25 -4.18
CA GLY A 33 12.57 8.80 -4.06
C GLY A 33 11.74 8.03 -3.05
N ALA A 34 11.29 8.70 -1.99
CA ALA A 34 10.17 8.20 -1.20
C ALA A 34 8.90 8.31 -2.05
N GLU A 35 8.17 7.21 -2.15
CA GLU A 35 6.93 7.15 -2.92
C GLU A 35 5.74 7.04 -1.96
N VAL A 36 4.67 7.75 -2.33
CA VAL A 36 3.39 7.69 -1.63
C VAL A 36 2.57 6.60 -2.30
N TYR A 37 2.08 5.64 -1.51
CA TYR A 37 1.37 4.45 -2.00
C TYR A 37 2.19 3.58 -2.97
N PRO A 38 3.39 3.11 -2.58
CA PRO A 38 4.30 2.41 -3.48
C PRO A 38 3.69 1.14 -4.11
N GLY A 39 2.84 0.40 -3.37
CA GLY A 39 2.18 -0.79 -3.91
C GLY A 39 1.18 -0.48 -5.04
N ALA A 40 0.44 0.62 -4.91
CA ALA A 40 -0.51 1.04 -5.94
C ALA A 40 0.21 1.60 -7.16
N ASP A 41 1.26 2.41 -6.98
CA ASP A 41 2.05 2.93 -8.10
C ASP A 41 2.70 1.79 -8.91
N ASP A 42 3.35 0.83 -8.24
CA ASP A 42 3.93 -0.36 -8.88
C ASP A 42 2.90 -1.13 -9.70
N ALA A 43 1.72 -1.35 -9.14
CA ALA A 43 0.62 -2.04 -9.80
C ALA A 43 0.14 -1.27 -11.03
N ILE A 44 0.01 0.07 -10.93
CA ILE A 44 -0.40 0.94 -12.05
C ILE A 44 0.65 0.93 -13.15
N GLN A 45 1.93 1.02 -12.81
CA GLN A 45 3.01 0.96 -13.80
C GLN A 45 3.04 -0.39 -14.52
N THR A 46 2.80 -1.48 -13.80
CA THR A 46 2.68 -2.81 -14.39
C THR A 46 1.46 -2.91 -15.30
N ALA A 47 0.31 -2.40 -14.85
CA ALA A 47 -0.93 -2.40 -15.62
C ALA A 47 -0.83 -1.56 -16.91
N LYS A 48 -0.16 -0.41 -16.87
CA LYS A 48 0.13 0.40 -18.07
C LYS A 48 1.01 -0.35 -19.08
N LYS A 49 1.94 -1.20 -18.61
CA LYS A 49 2.85 -1.98 -19.48
C LYS A 49 2.17 -3.20 -20.09
N THR A 50 1.38 -3.94 -19.32
CA THR A 50 0.75 -5.20 -19.79
C THR A 50 -0.63 -4.98 -20.41
N ASN A 51 -1.37 -3.97 -19.93
CA ASN A 51 -2.73 -3.62 -20.34
C ASN A 51 -3.73 -4.80 -20.37
N THR A 52 -3.60 -5.72 -19.41
CA THR A 52 -4.48 -6.89 -19.26
C THR A 52 -5.52 -6.66 -18.17
N SER A 53 -6.66 -7.37 -18.24
CA SER A 53 -7.66 -7.29 -17.17
C SER A 53 -7.10 -7.72 -15.81
N GLU A 54 -6.20 -8.69 -15.79
CA GLU A 54 -5.58 -9.19 -14.56
C GLU A 54 -4.69 -8.14 -13.89
N SER A 55 -3.94 -7.34 -14.67
CA SER A 55 -3.09 -6.30 -14.07
C SER A 55 -3.90 -5.16 -13.49
N TRP A 56 -5.03 -4.81 -14.11
CA TRP A 56 -5.99 -3.85 -13.55
C TRP A 56 -6.69 -4.38 -12.29
N GLN A 57 -6.94 -5.70 -12.20
CA GLN A 57 -7.43 -6.32 -10.95
C GLN A 57 -6.40 -6.22 -9.83
N SER A 58 -5.11 -6.37 -10.11
CA SER A 58 -4.04 -6.16 -9.12
C SER A 58 -4.00 -4.71 -8.62
N VAL A 59 -4.23 -3.72 -9.49
CA VAL A 59 -4.35 -2.30 -9.07
C VAL A 59 -5.53 -2.13 -8.10
N GLN A 60 -6.69 -2.69 -8.45
CA GLN A 60 -7.86 -2.63 -7.58
C GLN A 60 -7.59 -3.30 -6.23
N HIS A 61 -6.88 -4.42 -6.21
CA HIS A 61 -6.49 -5.10 -4.98
C HIS A 61 -5.63 -4.20 -4.07
N GLU A 62 -4.60 -3.55 -4.60
CA GLU A 62 -3.75 -2.65 -3.82
C GLU A 62 -4.52 -1.43 -3.28
N ILE A 63 -5.45 -0.87 -4.06
CA ILE A 63 -6.33 0.21 -3.59
C ILE A 63 -7.19 -0.24 -2.41
N HIS A 64 -7.74 -1.47 -2.44
CA HIS A 64 -8.53 -2.01 -1.32
C HIS A 64 -7.68 -2.17 -0.06
N ARG A 65 -6.42 -2.62 -0.20
CA ARG A 65 -5.49 -2.74 0.93
C ARG A 65 -5.21 -1.39 1.56
N ILE A 66 -4.94 -0.36 0.75
CA ILE A 66 -4.70 1.01 1.21
C ILE A 66 -5.94 1.58 1.93
N ALA A 67 -7.13 1.41 1.34
CA ALA A 67 -8.38 1.88 1.95
C ALA A 67 -8.63 1.22 3.32
N ARG A 68 -8.31 -0.08 3.44
CA ARG A 68 -8.43 -0.83 4.69
C ARG A 68 -7.52 -0.28 5.78
N VAL A 69 -6.23 -0.08 5.51
CA VAL A 69 -5.28 0.43 6.53
C VAL A 69 -5.60 1.87 6.94
N ILE A 70 -6.06 2.73 6.02
CA ILE A 70 -6.52 4.09 6.35
C ILE A 70 -7.73 4.03 7.28
N SER A 71 -8.70 3.16 6.98
CA SER A 71 -9.88 2.98 7.81
C SER A 71 -9.50 2.46 9.21
N GLN A 72 -8.56 1.52 9.30
CA GLN A 72 -8.05 1.02 10.57
C GLN A 72 -7.33 2.11 11.37
N ALA A 73 -6.48 2.92 10.74
CA ALA A 73 -5.81 4.03 11.39
C ALA A 73 -6.81 5.08 11.90
N ALA A 74 -7.86 5.39 11.13
CA ALA A 74 -8.93 6.28 11.55
C ALA A 74 -9.69 5.72 12.77
N LEU A 75 -9.97 4.42 12.80
CA LEU A 75 -10.61 3.77 13.95
C LEU A 75 -9.73 3.83 15.21
N VAL A 76 -8.42 3.58 15.07
CA VAL A 76 -7.45 3.71 16.17
C VAL A 76 -7.41 5.13 16.73
N LEU A 77 -7.47 6.15 15.86
CA LEU A 77 -7.54 7.55 16.29
C LEU A 77 -8.85 7.89 17.01
N SER A 78 -9.97 7.32 16.57
CA SER A 78 -11.29 7.52 17.21
C SER A 78 -11.46 6.78 18.54
N GLY A 79 -10.51 5.92 18.92
CA GLY A 79 -10.60 5.08 20.12
C GLY A 79 -11.52 3.86 19.98
N GLY A 80 -11.94 3.51 18.75
CA GLY A 80 -12.82 2.36 18.47
C GLY A 80 -12.13 0.99 18.48
N LEU A 81 -10.79 0.97 18.49
CA LEU A 81 -9.97 -0.23 18.73
C LEU A 81 -9.13 0.03 19.99
N THR A 82 -9.64 -0.38 21.15
CA THR A 82 -8.85 -0.58 22.38
C THR A 82 -8.51 -2.04 22.55
#